data_AF-A0A010YS64-F1
#
_entry.id   AF-A0A010YS64-F1
#
_cell.length_a   1.000
_cell.length_b   1.000
_cell.length_c   1.000
_cell.angle_alpha   90.00
_cell.angle_beta   90.00
_cell.angle_gamma   90.00
#
_symmetry.space_group_name_H-M   'P 1'
#
loop_
_entity.id
_entity.type
_entity.pdbx_description
1 polymer ?
#
loop_
_entity_poly.entity_id
_entity_poly.type
_entity_poly.pdbx_seq_one_letter_code
_entity_poly.pdbx_strand_id
1 'polypeptide(L)'
;MKKTVKACAALVMAGSFAFAASASAYSDISNEDNAKIAQSLQQMGVMKGIGQDLFAPSVDLTNAQAVQLIVNAFGLETDPGVDYIPVPSFNNDAWYAPAYEAALHNGIKTVTKTDSVSEKMTREQFASLLLEGINTTGQYPTTKMYIFFDDEKEFTGDHLGAIQTLGNMRIISPGGEFRPQDPITRMEAAELVYNAIEFIDKVGGNADNAGEGTEVTEVSVTTAKEADGRVKATLKASLPNPGYGLKIDDVKYDGGKATIQYSITKPEAGMMYPQVITDAEVSTYLTGTPSEVVAEQTGGETGASDAKLLK
;
A
#
# COMPACT_ATOMS: atom_id res chain seq x y z
N MET A 1 -40.75 17.95 -69.44
CA MET A 1 -40.21 16.56 -69.28
C MET A 1 -38.72 16.65 -69.65
N LYS A 2 -37.70 16.26 -68.89
CA LYS A 2 -37.57 15.28 -67.81
C LYS A 2 -36.50 15.76 -66.80
N LYS A 3 -36.68 15.37 -65.54
CA LYS A 3 -35.72 15.49 -64.43
C LYS A 3 -34.55 14.53 -64.65
N THR A 4 -33.35 14.87 -64.15
CA THR A 4 -32.47 13.90 -63.48
C THR A 4 -31.62 14.59 -62.42
N VAL A 5 -31.87 14.19 -61.17
CA VAL A 5 -31.04 14.38 -59.98
C VAL A 5 -29.85 13.43 -60.06
N LYS A 6 -28.66 13.87 -59.64
CA LYS A 6 -27.66 13.00 -59.00
C LYS A 6 -26.99 13.73 -57.84
N ALA A 7 -27.30 13.25 -56.64
CA ALA A 7 -26.58 13.50 -55.40
C ALA A 7 -25.44 12.47 -55.23
N CYS A 8 -24.73 12.58 -54.10
CA CYS A 8 -23.69 11.70 -53.51
C CYS A 8 -22.27 12.30 -53.63
N ALA A 9 -21.47 12.42 -52.57
CA ALA A 9 -21.64 12.06 -51.16
C ALA A 9 -20.71 12.95 -50.32
N ALA A 10 -21.21 13.46 -49.20
CA ALA A 10 -20.40 14.14 -48.20
C ALA A 10 -19.60 13.12 -47.40
N LEU A 11 -18.30 13.39 -47.26
CA LEU A 11 -17.31 12.60 -46.53
C LEU A 11 -17.69 12.55 -45.03
N VAL A 12 -18.21 11.43 -44.55
CA VAL A 12 -18.32 11.19 -43.10
C VAL A 12 -16.93 10.76 -42.64
N MET A 13 -16.20 11.70 -42.05
CA MET A 13 -14.95 11.42 -41.35
C MET A 13 -15.31 10.72 -40.05
N ALA A 14 -15.44 9.38 -40.11
CA ALA A 14 -15.62 8.55 -38.94
C ALA A 14 -14.32 8.63 -38.11
N GLY A 15 -14.36 9.42 -37.03
CA GLY A 15 -13.32 9.44 -36.02
C GLY A 15 -13.12 8.03 -35.49
N SER A 16 -11.98 7.44 -35.83
CA SER A 16 -11.52 6.20 -35.22
C SER A 16 -11.27 6.50 -33.74
N PHE A 17 -12.24 6.18 -32.88
CA PHE A 17 -11.92 5.88 -31.50
C PHE A 17 -11.04 4.63 -31.53
N ALA A 18 -9.73 4.85 -31.57
CA ALA A 18 -8.79 3.82 -31.16
C ALA A 18 -9.08 3.58 -29.68
N PHE A 19 -9.88 2.55 -29.40
CA PHE A 19 -9.82 1.91 -28.10
C PHE A 19 -8.37 1.43 -27.97
N ALA A 20 -7.56 2.13 -27.20
CA ALA A 20 -6.36 1.56 -26.65
C ALA A 20 -6.83 0.46 -25.70
N ALA A 21 -7.03 -0.74 -26.24
CA ALA A 21 -6.95 -1.93 -25.42
C ALA A 21 -5.54 -1.87 -24.82
N SER A 22 -5.44 -1.67 -23.51
CA SER A 22 -4.20 -1.90 -22.79
C SER A 22 -3.83 -3.35 -23.07
N ALA A 23 -2.99 -3.58 -24.07
CA ALA A 23 -2.49 -4.91 -24.35
C ALA A 23 -1.75 -5.36 -23.08
N SER A 24 -2.12 -6.54 -22.55
CA SER A 24 -1.39 -7.17 -21.46
C SER A 24 0.10 -7.14 -21.80
N ALA A 25 0.93 -6.67 -20.86
CA ALA A 25 2.38 -6.62 -21.06
C ALA A 25 2.97 -8.03 -21.34
N TYR A 26 2.25 -9.07 -20.93
CA TYR A 26 2.63 -10.47 -21.10
C TYR A 26 1.51 -11.27 -21.76
N SER A 27 1.84 -11.99 -22.84
CA SER A 27 0.90 -12.77 -23.65
C SER A 27 0.47 -14.09 -22.99
N ASP A 28 1.22 -14.55 -21.99
CA ASP A 28 1.01 -15.81 -21.27
C ASP A 28 0.28 -15.65 -19.92
N ILE A 29 -0.24 -14.44 -19.62
CA ILE A 29 -1.09 -14.20 -18.45
C ILE A 29 -2.51 -13.84 -18.92
N SER A 30 -3.45 -14.78 -18.75
CA SER A 30 -4.85 -14.59 -19.15
C SER A 30 -5.71 -13.89 -18.09
N ASN A 31 -5.33 -13.96 -16.81
CA ASN A 31 -6.05 -13.29 -15.73
C ASN A 31 -5.65 -11.80 -15.69
N GLU A 32 -6.63 -10.91 -15.78
CA GLU A 32 -6.38 -9.46 -15.87
C GLU A 32 -5.70 -8.87 -14.62
N ASP A 33 -6.04 -9.36 -13.42
CA ASP A 33 -5.44 -8.85 -12.18
C ASP A 33 -4.00 -9.32 -12.04
N ASN A 34 -3.71 -10.57 -12.41
CA ASN A 34 -2.35 -11.10 -12.44
C ASN A 34 -1.49 -10.37 -13.48
N ALA A 35 -2.08 -9.98 -14.62
CA ALA A 35 -1.40 -9.18 -15.64
C ALA A 35 -1.04 -7.78 -15.11
N LYS A 36 -1.95 -7.13 -14.37
CA LYS A 36 -1.68 -5.84 -13.70
C LYS A 36 -0.57 -5.97 -12.67
N ILE A 37 -0.62 -7.00 -11.81
CA ILE A 37 0.42 -7.26 -10.80
C ILE A 37 1.79 -7.41 -11.46
N ALA A 38 1.89 -8.27 -12.47
CA ALA A 38 3.14 -8.49 -13.20
C ALA A 38 3.66 -7.21 -13.87
N GLN A 39 2.76 -6.40 -14.45
CA GLN A 39 3.10 -5.11 -15.04
C GLN A 39 3.60 -4.11 -13.98
N SER A 40 2.93 -4.00 -12.84
CA SER A 40 3.33 -3.10 -11.74
C SER A 40 4.71 -3.47 -11.20
N LEU A 41 4.97 -4.75 -10.93
CA LEU A 41 6.29 -5.22 -10.48
C LEU A 41 7.39 -4.99 -11.52
N GLN A 42 7.07 -5.07 -12.81
CA GLN A 42 8.00 -4.73 -13.87
C GLN A 42 8.33 -3.23 -13.89
N GLN A 43 7.32 -2.36 -13.75
CA GLN A 43 7.49 -0.91 -13.72
C GLN A 43 8.30 -0.45 -12.51
N MET A 44 8.10 -1.10 -11.35
CA MET A 44 8.91 -0.89 -10.15
C MET A 44 10.33 -1.48 -10.25
N GLY A 45 10.62 -2.26 -11.29
CA GLY A 45 11.91 -2.93 -11.46
C GLY A 45 12.14 -4.15 -10.56
N VAL A 46 11.10 -4.58 -9.83
CA VAL A 46 11.16 -5.68 -8.85
C VAL A 46 11.23 -7.04 -9.53
N MET A 47 10.34 -7.29 -10.49
CA MET A 47 10.31 -8.53 -11.26
C MET A 47 10.09 -8.23 -12.75
N LYS A 48 10.93 -8.81 -13.60
CA LYS A 48 10.82 -8.71 -15.06
C LYS A 48 10.40 -10.06 -15.65
N GLY A 49 9.74 -10.03 -16.80
CA GLY A 49 9.48 -11.22 -17.61
C GLY A 49 10.77 -11.91 -18.07
N ILE A 50 10.61 -13.11 -18.62
CA ILE A 50 11.72 -13.97 -19.06
C ILE A 50 12.03 -13.83 -20.56
N GLY A 51 11.33 -12.94 -21.25
CA GLY A 51 11.43 -12.68 -22.69
C GLY A 51 10.80 -11.35 -23.06
N GLN A 52 10.52 -11.13 -24.35
CA GLN A 52 9.93 -9.87 -24.80
C GLN A 52 8.47 -9.70 -24.36
N ASP A 53 7.69 -10.78 -24.35
CA ASP A 53 6.25 -10.79 -24.06
C ASP A 53 5.83 -11.93 -23.13
N LEU A 54 6.77 -12.59 -22.45
CA LEU A 54 6.50 -13.74 -21.58
C LEU A 54 6.90 -13.49 -20.13
N PHE A 55 6.00 -13.83 -19.21
CA PHE A 55 6.24 -13.78 -17.76
C PHE A 55 6.60 -15.15 -17.16
N ALA A 56 6.06 -16.22 -17.74
CA ALA A 56 6.08 -17.60 -17.28
C ALA A 56 5.44 -17.81 -15.89
N PRO A 57 4.14 -17.54 -15.73
CA PRO A 57 3.48 -17.49 -14.42
C PRO A 57 3.54 -18.80 -13.64
N SER A 58 3.53 -19.96 -14.33
CA SER A 58 3.52 -21.30 -13.72
C SER A 58 4.92 -21.88 -13.48
N VAL A 59 6.00 -21.15 -13.75
CA VAL A 59 7.36 -21.65 -13.51
C VAL A 59 7.72 -21.46 -12.05
N ASP A 60 8.20 -22.52 -11.41
CA ASP A 60 8.64 -22.48 -10.01
C ASP A 60 9.93 -21.67 -9.84
N LEU A 61 9.98 -20.86 -8.79
CA LEU A 61 11.18 -20.11 -8.44
C LEU A 61 12.23 -21.01 -7.80
N THR A 62 13.49 -20.81 -8.17
CA THR A 62 14.61 -21.34 -7.40
C THR A 62 14.89 -20.46 -6.19
N ASN A 63 15.62 -20.99 -5.20
CA ASN A 63 16.09 -20.22 -4.04
C ASN A 63 16.80 -18.92 -4.47
N ALA A 64 17.70 -18.98 -5.46
CA ALA A 64 18.36 -17.78 -5.97
C ALA A 64 17.42 -16.73 -6.56
N GLN A 65 16.38 -17.16 -7.29
CA GLN A 65 15.42 -16.23 -7.89
C GLN A 65 14.50 -15.61 -6.83
N ALA A 66 14.12 -16.38 -5.80
CA ALA A 66 13.33 -15.88 -4.69
C ALA A 66 14.11 -14.86 -3.84
N VAL A 67 15.38 -15.14 -3.51
CA VAL A 67 16.24 -14.18 -2.78
C VAL A 67 16.42 -12.89 -3.57
N GLN A 68 16.72 -12.98 -4.87
CA GLN A 68 16.83 -11.81 -5.74
C GLN A 68 15.54 -10.99 -5.78
N LEU A 69 14.38 -11.65 -5.85
CA LEU A 69 13.08 -10.99 -5.86
C LEU A 69 12.86 -10.17 -4.59
N ILE A 70 13.15 -10.74 -3.42
CA ILE A 70 12.97 -10.09 -2.12
C ILE A 70 13.96 -8.93 -1.93
N VAL A 71 15.21 -9.10 -2.35
CA VAL A 71 16.22 -8.02 -2.38
C VAL A 71 15.76 -6.85 -3.24
N ASN A 72 15.25 -7.13 -4.44
CA ASN A 72 14.74 -6.07 -5.33
C ASN A 72 13.49 -5.40 -4.75
N ALA A 73 12.57 -6.18 -4.18
CA ALA A 73 11.30 -5.68 -3.65
C ALA A 73 11.49 -4.68 -2.51
N PHE A 74 12.45 -4.93 -1.63
CA PHE A 74 12.67 -4.11 -0.43
C PHE A 74 13.94 -3.26 -0.50
N GLY A 75 14.57 -3.16 -1.67
CA GLY A 75 15.74 -2.31 -1.90
C GLY A 75 16.92 -2.65 -0.99
N LEU A 76 17.17 -3.93 -0.75
CA LEU A 76 18.24 -4.35 0.16
C LEU A 76 19.61 -4.10 -0.47
N GLU A 77 20.47 -3.37 0.22
CA GLU A 77 21.82 -3.03 -0.24
C GLU A 77 22.92 -3.64 0.65
N THR A 78 24.10 -3.78 0.09
CA THR A 78 25.31 -4.17 0.83
C THR A 78 26.04 -2.92 1.32
N ASP A 79 26.55 -2.94 2.55
CA ASP A 79 27.46 -1.88 3.00
C ASP A 79 28.86 -2.15 2.43
N PRO A 80 29.43 -1.22 1.64
CA PRO A 80 30.76 -1.38 1.06
C PRO A 80 31.89 -1.46 2.10
N GLY A 81 31.63 -1.19 3.38
CA GLY A 81 32.61 -1.22 4.48
C GLY A 81 32.73 -2.55 5.24
N VAL A 82 31.93 -3.58 4.92
CA VAL A 82 31.97 -4.88 5.62
C VAL A 82 32.71 -5.92 4.78
N ASP A 83 33.81 -6.45 5.34
CA ASP A 83 34.59 -7.51 4.69
C ASP A 83 33.78 -8.82 4.62
N TYR A 84 33.63 -9.30 3.40
CA TYR A 84 32.95 -10.56 3.11
C TYR A 84 33.80 -11.78 3.52
N ILE A 85 33.17 -12.79 4.13
CA ILE A 85 33.80 -14.10 4.41
C ILE A 85 33.35 -15.12 3.36
N PRO A 86 34.23 -15.54 2.44
CA PRO A 86 33.91 -16.52 1.41
C PRO A 86 33.45 -17.86 2.00
N VAL A 87 32.31 -18.35 1.52
CA VAL A 87 31.86 -19.72 1.78
C VAL A 87 32.30 -20.61 0.60
N PRO A 88 33.13 -21.66 0.80
CA PRO A 88 33.69 -22.46 -0.29
C PRO A 88 32.67 -23.14 -1.20
N SER A 89 31.50 -23.50 -0.67
CA SER A 89 30.41 -24.13 -1.43
C SER A 89 29.57 -23.12 -2.23
N PHE A 90 29.82 -21.82 -2.05
CA PHE A 90 29.04 -20.75 -2.67
C PHE A 90 29.85 -20.08 -3.78
N ASN A 91 29.25 -20.00 -4.97
CA ASN A 91 29.86 -19.28 -6.09
C ASN A 91 29.67 -17.77 -5.92
N ASN A 92 30.72 -17.10 -5.45
CA ASN A 92 30.74 -15.66 -5.17
C ASN A 92 30.73 -14.78 -6.42
N ASP A 93 31.01 -15.35 -7.59
CA ASP A 93 31.04 -14.63 -8.87
C ASP A 93 29.74 -14.85 -9.69
N ALA A 94 28.77 -15.58 -9.14
CA ALA A 94 27.50 -15.85 -9.81
C ALA A 94 26.55 -14.64 -9.78
N TRP A 95 25.61 -14.59 -10.73
CA TRP A 95 24.63 -13.49 -10.86
C TRP A 95 23.79 -13.27 -9.59
N TYR A 96 23.56 -14.31 -8.79
CA TYR A 96 22.78 -14.24 -7.55
C TYR A 96 23.61 -13.83 -6.34
N ALA A 97 24.95 -13.85 -6.42
CA ALA A 97 25.81 -13.58 -5.28
C ALA A 97 25.55 -12.21 -4.63
N PRO A 98 25.39 -11.10 -5.38
CA PRO A 98 25.08 -9.80 -4.79
C PRO A 98 23.78 -9.78 -3.97
N ALA A 99 22.75 -10.51 -4.41
CA ALA A 99 21.49 -10.59 -3.68
C ALA A 99 21.64 -11.35 -2.36
N TYR A 100 22.42 -12.44 -2.33
CA TYR A 100 22.70 -13.15 -1.09
C TYR A 100 23.48 -12.28 -0.10
N GLU A 101 24.46 -11.50 -0.56
CA GLU A 101 25.17 -10.56 0.31
C GLU A 101 24.22 -9.52 0.91
N ALA A 102 23.39 -8.90 0.06
CA ALA A 102 22.43 -7.90 0.51
C ALA A 102 21.47 -8.47 1.55
N ALA A 103 20.92 -9.66 1.29
CA ALA A 103 20.01 -10.32 2.23
C ALA A 103 20.69 -10.63 3.58
N LEU A 104 21.87 -11.23 3.57
CA LEU A 104 22.61 -11.54 4.80
C LEU A 104 22.97 -10.28 5.60
N HIS A 105 23.39 -9.23 4.91
CA HIS A 105 23.79 -7.98 5.54
C HIS A 105 22.60 -7.25 6.18
N ASN A 106 21.41 -7.34 5.57
CA ASN A 106 20.17 -6.80 6.12
C ASN A 106 19.47 -7.75 7.12
N GLY A 107 20.16 -8.83 7.56
CA GLY A 107 19.69 -9.69 8.64
C GLY A 107 18.59 -10.68 8.25
N ILE A 108 18.47 -11.02 6.96
CA ILE A 108 17.57 -12.07 6.48
C ILE A 108 18.17 -13.44 6.84
N LYS A 109 17.66 -14.06 7.91
CA LYS A 109 18.24 -15.27 8.53
C LYS A 109 17.89 -16.55 7.78
N THR A 110 16.80 -16.54 7.03
CA THR A 110 16.41 -17.65 6.15
C THR A 110 17.34 -17.83 4.96
N VAL A 111 18.14 -16.82 4.63
CA VAL A 111 19.16 -16.91 3.58
C VAL A 111 20.46 -17.45 4.16
N THR A 112 20.95 -18.55 3.61
CA THR A 112 22.29 -19.08 3.91
C THR A 112 23.06 -19.34 2.62
N LYS A 113 24.39 -19.42 2.73
CA LYS A 113 25.28 -19.77 1.60
C LYS A 113 25.58 -21.26 1.49
N THR A 114 24.98 -22.06 2.38
CA THR A 114 25.12 -23.51 2.40
C THR A 114 23.97 -24.20 1.66
N ASP A 115 22.83 -23.53 1.52
CA ASP A 115 21.66 -24.08 0.84
C ASP A 115 21.80 -24.08 -0.68
N SER A 116 21.07 -24.99 -1.33
CA SER A 116 21.07 -25.12 -2.78
C SER A 116 20.42 -23.91 -3.44
N VAL A 117 21.18 -23.16 -4.24
CA VAL A 117 20.68 -21.98 -4.97
C VAL A 117 19.71 -22.32 -6.11
N SER A 118 19.77 -23.55 -6.63
CA SER A 118 18.98 -24.04 -7.77
C SER A 118 17.76 -24.87 -7.38
N GLU A 119 17.66 -25.28 -6.11
CA GLU A 119 16.48 -25.96 -5.58
C GLU A 119 15.26 -25.05 -5.63
N LYS A 120 14.08 -25.66 -5.78
CA LYS A 120 12.82 -24.92 -5.80
C LYS A 120 12.42 -24.54 -4.39
N MET A 121 12.12 -23.25 -4.20
CA MET A 121 11.68 -22.75 -2.91
C MET A 121 10.23 -23.17 -2.67
N THR A 122 9.91 -23.71 -1.50
CA THR A 122 8.54 -24.01 -1.14
C THR A 122 7.76 -22.75 -0.76
N ARG A 123 6.42 -22.83 -0.78
CA ARG A 123 5.55 -21.71 -0.40
C ARG A 123 5.77 -21.25 1.04
N GLU A 124 6.02 -22.17 1.97
CA GLU A 124 6.26 -21.81 3.38
C GLU A 124 7.63 -21.15 3.61
N GLN A 125 8.65 -21.60 2.88
CA GLN A 125 9.99 -20.99 2.89
C GLN A 125 9.92 -19.58 2.31
N PHE A 126 9.22 -19.39 1.20
CA PHE A 126 9.03 -18.08 0.60
C PHE A 126 8.28 -17.12 1.53
N ALA A 127 7.24 -17.59 2.23
CA ALA A 127 6.52 -16.77 3.21
C ALA A 127 7.44 -16.29 4.35
N SER A 128 8.34 -17.15 4.83
CA SER A 128 9.30 -16.77 5.87
C SER A 128 10.32 -15.76 5.36
N LEU A 129 10.85 -15.99 4.15
CA LEU A 129 11.75 -15.06 3.49
C LEU A 129 11.09 -13.69 3.25
N LEU A 130 9.83 -13.68 2.81
CA LEU A 130 9.05 -12.47 2.57
C LEU A 130 8.84 -11.68 3.86
N LEU A 131 8.48 -12.34 4.96
CA LEU A 131 8.30 -11.68 6.25
C LEU A 131 9.60 -11.07 6.77
N GLU A 132 10.72 -11.78 6.65
CA GLU A 132 12.02 -11.23 7.01
C GLU A 132 12.35 -10.00 6.15
N GLY A 133 12.05 -10.04 4.85
CA GLY A 133 12.16 -8.90 3.95
C GLY A 133 11.33 -7.70 4.41
N ILE A 134 10.04 -7.90 4.72
CA ILE A 134 9.15 -6.85 5.26
C ILE A 134 9.71 -6.28 6.57
N ASN A 135 10.27 -7.10 7.45
CA ASN A 135 10.80 -6.61 8.73
C ASN A 135 12.01 -5.68 8.57
N THR A 136 12.68 -5.67 7.40
CA THR A 136 13.74 -4.69 7.10
C THR A 136 13.19 -3.28 6.86
N THR A 137 11.92 -3.16 6.50
CA THR A 137 11.28 -1.87 6.18
C THR A 137 10.60 -1.23 7.39
N GLY A 138 10.55 -1.92 8.53
CA GLY A 138 10.02 -1.39 9.78
C GLY A 138 9.31 -2.45 10.63
N GLN A 139 8.74 -2.00 11.74
CA GLN A 139 7.89 -2.85 12.58
C GLN A 139 6.42 -2.55 12.30
N TYR A 140 5.67 -3.59 11.94
CA TYR A 140 4.26 -3.48 11.60
C TYR A 140 3.41 -4.19 12.66
N PRO A 141 2.61 -3.46 13.46
CA PRO A 141 1.75 -4.10 14.44
C PRO A 141 0.63 -4.85 13.73
N THR A 142 0.51 -6.14 14.00
CA THR A 142 -0.58 -6.98 13.49
C THR A 142 -1.50 -7.40 14.63
N THR A 143 -2.76 -7.69 14.29
CA THR A 143 -3.61 -8.47 15.18
C THR A 143 -2.99 -9.84 15.42
N LYS A 144 -3.22 -10.44 16.59
CA LYS A 144 -2.77 -11.81 16.90
C LYS A 144 -3.94 -12.79 16.76
N MET A 145 -4.72 -12.65 15.67
CA MET A 145 -5.79 -13.59 15.39
C MET A 145 -5.19 -14.85 14.78
N TYR A 146 -5.57 -16.00 15.33
CA TYR A 146 -5.15 -17.28 14.79
C TYR A 146 -5.95 -17.59 13.52
N ILE A 147 -5.26 -17.83 12.41
CA ILE A 147 -5.83 -18.20 11.13
C ILE A 147 -5.69 -19.72 10.98
N PHE A 148 -6.81 -20.41 10.80
CA PHE A 148 -6.79 -21.86 10.57
C PHE A 148 -6.55 -22.15 9.09
N PHE A 149 -5.62 -23.08 8.81
CA PHE A 149 -5.40 -23.65 7.47
C PHE A 149 -5.72 -25.14 7.49
N ASP A 150 -6.31 -25.66 6.41
CA ASP A 150 -6.79 -27.04 6.34
C ASP A 150 -5.64 -28.07 6.32
N ASP A 151 -4.48 -27.64 5.82
CA ASP A 151 -3.24 -28.41 5.67
C ASP A 151 -2.18 -28.04 6.72
N GLU A 152 -2.59 -27.52 7.89
CA GLU A 152 -1.66 -27.03 8.92
C GLU A 152 -0.63 -28.07 9.40
N LYS A 153 -1.01 -29.35 9.37
CA LYS A 153 -0.13 -30.48 9.71
C LYS A 153 1.09 -30.63 8.77
N GLU A 154 1.08 -29.97 7.61
CA GLU A 154 2.13 -30.05 6.59
C GLU A 154 3.16 -28.93 6.71
N PHE A 155 2.96 -27.97 7.61
CA PHE A 155 3.97 -26.95 7.91
C PHE A 155 5.18 -27.56 8.60
N THR A 156 6.37 -27.05 8.29
CA THR A 156 7.61 -27.45 8.94
C THR A 156 8.28 -26.29 9.67
N GLY A 157 9.07 -26.60 10.70
CA GLY A 157 9.83 -25.62 11.48
C GLY A 157 8.96 -24.49 12.04
N ASP A 158 9.50 -23.28 12.03
CA ASP A 158 8.83 -22.07 12.51
C ASP A 158 8.08 -21.30 11.40
N HIS A 159 7.88 -21.89 10.22
CA HIS A 159 7.26 -21.23 9.07
C HIS A 159 5.80 -20.82 9.32
N LEU A 160 5.07 -21.57 10.15
CA LEU A 160 3.68 -21.24 10.53
C LEU A 160 3.59 -19.85 11.17
N GLY A 161 4.56 -19.45 12.01
CA GLY A 161 4.58 -18.13 12.63
C GLY A 161 4.66 -16.99 11.61
N ALA A 162 5.46 -17.19 10.55
CA ALA A 162 5.57 -16.23 9.47
C ALA A 162 4.24 -16.10 8.68
N ILE A 163 3.63 -17.23 8.38
CA ILE A 163 2.37 -17.30 7.62
C ILE A 163 1.21 -16.69 8.42
N GLN A 164 1.12 -16.97 9.72
CA GLN A 164 0.16 -16.32 10.61
C GLN A 164 0.33 -14.80 10.61
N THR A 165 1.58 -14.32 10.66
CA THR A 165 1.89 -12.89 10.66
C THR A 165 1.48 -12.24 9.34
N LEU A 166 1.89 -12.82 8.21
CA LEU A 166 1.52 -12.35 6.87
C LEU A 166 0.01 -12.41 6.60
N GLY A 167 -0.67 -13.42 7.14
CA GLY A 167 -2.14 -13.50 7.08
C GLY A 167 -2.81 -12.40 7.89
N ASN A 168 -2.28 -12.05 9.07
CA ASN A 168 -2.77 -10.91 9.85
C ASN A 168 -2.42 -9.55 9.21
N MET A 169 -1.40 -9.49 8.34
CA MET A 169 -1.13 -8.34 7.47
C MET A 169 -2.03 -8.30 6.23
N ARG A 170 -2.86 -9.33 6.00
CA ARG A 170 -3.69 -9.52 4.79
C ARG A 170 -2.86 -9.63 3.50
N ILE A 171 -1.60 -10.03 3.61
CA ILE A 171 -0.72 -10.33 2.46
C ILE A 171 -1.01 -11.73 1.92
N ILE A 172 -1.24 -12.68 2.83
CA ILE A 172 -1.71 -14.03 2.55
C ILE A 172 -3.22 -14.09 2.83
N SER A 173 -3.98 -14.66 1.90
CA SER A 173 -5.41 -14.92 2.09
C SER A 173 -5.64 -15.90 3.25
N PRO A 174 -6.57 -15.62 4.17
CA PRO A 174 -6.85 -16.52 5.29
C PRO A 174 -7.68 -17.73 4.86
N GLY A 175 -7.43 -18.88 5.49
CA GLY A 175 -8.23 -20.11 5.34
C GLY A 175 -7.85 -20.99 4.14
N GLY A 176 -8.49 -22.16 4.07
CA GLY A 176 -8.25 -23.15 3.01
C GLY A 176 -6.91 -23.87 3.13
N GLU A 177 -6.50 -24.52 2.04
CA GLU A 177 -5.18 -25.16 1.90
C GLU A 177 -4.12 -24.11 1.52
N PHE A 178 -3.07 -24.00 2.31
CA PHE A 178 -1.97 -23.07 2.04
C PHE A 178 -1.01 -23.57 0.96
N ARG A 179 -0.73 -24.88 0.89
CA ARG A 179 0.23 -25.42 -0.09
C ARG A 179 1.65 -25.57 0.46
N PRO A 180 1.96 -25.79 1.76
CA PRO A 180 3.25 -25.38 2.34
C PRO A 180 4.48 -26.01 1.69
N GLN A 181 4.37 -27.28 1.28
CA GLN A 181 5.47 -28.04 0.69
C GLN A 181 5.55 -27.90 -0.84
N ASP A 182 4.55 -27.30 -1.48
CA ASP A 182 4.59 -27.08 -2.92
C ASP A 182 5.64 -26.01 -3.27
N PRO A 183 6.38 -26.18 -4.39
CA PRO A 183 7.16 -25.11 -4.97
C PRO A 183 6.32 -23.85 -5.22
N ILE A 184 6.86 -22.68 -4.91
CA ILE A 184 6.19 -21.42 -5.23
C ILE A 184 6.38 -21.06 -6.71
N THR A 185 5.27 -20.81 -7.39
CA THR A 185 5.30 -20.35 -8.79
C THR A 185 5.68 -18.87 -8.88
N ARG A 186 6.18 -18.45 -10.04
CA ARG A 186 6.50 -17.03 -10.32
C ARG A 186 5.32 -16.10 -10.06
N MET A 187 4.11 -16.51 -10.43
CA MET A 187 2.93 -15.67 -10.25
C MET A 187 2.52 -15.57 -8.78
N GLU A 188 2.53 -16.68 -8.04
CA GLU A 188 2.21 -16.66 -6.60
C GLU A 188 3.21 -15.80 -5.81
N ALA A 189 4.51 -15.91 -6.12
CA ALA A 189 5.54 -15.08 -5.51
C ALA A 189 5.35 -13.60 -5.83
N ALA A 190 4.99 -13.28 -7.08
CA ALA A 190 4.69 -11.92 -7.51
C ALA A 190 3.45 -11.35 -6.80
N GLU A 191 2.37 -12.12 -6.67
CA GLU A 191 1.17 -11.71 -5.92
C GLU A 191 1.51 -11.39 -4.46
N LEU A 192 2.26 -12.25 -3.78
CA LEU A 192 2.66 -12.04 -2.38
C LEU A 192 3.56 -10.82 -2.20
N VAL A 193 4.53 -10.62 -3.11
CA VAL A 193 5.42 -9.45 -3.08
C VAL A 193 4.66 -8.16 -3.38
N TYR A 194 3.77 -8.18 -4.37
CA TYR A 194 2.91 -7.04 -4.69
C TYR A 194 2.02 -6.67 -3.50
N ASN A 195 1.39 -7.65 -2.87
CA ASN A 195 0.58 -7.43 -1.66
C ASN A 195 1.42 -6.88 -0.50
N ALA A 196 2.67 -7.34 -0.35
CA ALA A 196 3.58 -6.83 0.66
C ALA A 196 3.99 -5.37 0.40
N ILE A 197 4.31 -5.02 -0.85
CA ILE A 197 4.61 -3.64 -1.26
C ILE A 197 3.38 -2.76 -1.01
N GLU A 198 2.20 -3.18 -1.47
CA GLU A 198 0.96 -2.45 -1.22
C GLU A 198 0.66 -2.28 0.28
N PHE A 199 0.93 -3.29 1.10
CA PHE A 199 0.80 -3.20 2.55
C PHE A 199 1.79 -2.19 3.13
N ILE A 200 3.06 -2.22 2.72
CA ILE A 200 4.08 -1.27 3.17
C ILE A 200 3.78 0.14 2.67
N ASP A 201 3.28 0.33 1.45
CA ASP A 201 2.92 1.68 0.98
C ASP A 201 1.74 2.23 1.77
N LYS A 202 0.75 1.38 2.09
CA LYS A 202 -0.43 1.76 2.90
C LYS A 202 -0.16 1.87 4.39
N VAL A 203 0.87 1.21 4.93
CA VAL A 203 1.10 1.09 6.39
C VAL A 203 2.49 1.60 6.82
N GLY A 204 3.50 1.45 5.97
CA GLY A 204 4.88 1.97 6.11
C GLY A 204 5.11 3.36 5.50
N GLY A 205 4.45 3.69 4.38
CA GLY A 205 4.29 5.06 3.90
C GLY A 205 3.51 5.96 4.89
N ASN A 206 2.94 5.33 5.92
CA ASN A 206 2.21 5.98 7.01
C ASN A 206 3.06 6.39 8.21
N ALA A 207 4.41 6.31 8.14
CA ALA A 207 5.22 7.06 9.11
C ALA A 207 4.95 8.58 8.99
N ASP A 208 4.54 9.06 7.80
CA ASP A 208 4.09 10.44 7.55
C ASP A 208 2.56 10.57 7.31
N ASN A 209 1.87 9.46 7.06
CA ASN A 209 0.43 9.40 6.77
C ASN A 209 -0.31 8.35 7.60
N ALA A 210 -0.27 8.37 8.93
CA ALA A 210 -1.17 7.52 9.72
C ALA A 210 -2.64 7.62 9.27
N GLY A 211 -3.10 6.68 8.46
CA GLY A 211 -4.51 6.47 8.11
C GLY A 211 -4.97 7.09 6.79
N GLU A 212 -5.05 6.25 5.75
CA GLU A 212 -6.23 6.20 4.88
C GLU A 212 -6.63 4.72 4.78
N GLY A 213 -7.81 4.26 5.15
CA GLY A 213 -9.04 4.97 5.44
C GLY A 213 -9.35 5.10 6.92
N THR A 214 -9.35 6.31 7.41
CA THR A 214 -10.62 7.01 7.65
C THR A 214 -10.27 8.46 7.44
N GLU A 215 -10.69 9.04 6.30
CA GLU A 215 -10.67 10.49 6.13
C GLU A 215 -11.23 11.13 7.41
N VAL A 216 -10.67 12.26 7.83
CA VAL A 216 -11.32 13.05 8.89
C VAL A 216 -12.73 13.33 8.38
N THR A 217 -13.72 12.72 9.03
CA THR A 217 -15.11 12.96 8.66
C THR A 217 -15.37 14.44 8.89
N GLU A 218 -15.83 15.11 7.83
CA GLU A 218 -16.20 16.53 7.74
C GLU A 218 -16.40 17.22 9.11
N VAL A 219 -15.57 18.24 9.42
CA VAL A 219 -15.70 18.97 10.68
C VAL A 219 -17.01 19.74 10.70
N SER A 220 -17.90 19.35 11.61
CA SER A 220 -19.18 20.01 11.79
C SER A 220 -19.07 21.14 12.81
N VAL A 221 -19.80 22.24 12.56
CA VAL A 221 -19.94 23.35 13.50
C VAL A 221 -21.38 23.46 13.99
N THR A 222 -21.56 23.60 15.30
CA THR A 222 -22.86 23.88 15.92
C THR A 222 -22.75 25.11 16.81
N THR A 223 -23.85 25.84 16.96
CA THR A 223 -23.90 27.04 17.82
C THR A 223 -25.02 26.93 18.83
N ALA A 224 -24.74 27.29 20.09
CA ALA A 224 -25.73 27.38 21.15
C ALA A 224 -25.65 28.75 21.84
N LYS A 225 -26.80 29.35 22.15
CA LYS A 225 -26.87 30.58 22.94
C LYS A 225 -26.96 30.20 24.43
N GLU A 226 -26.01 30.67 25.23
CA GLU A 226 -25.99 30.44 26.67
C GLU A 226 -26.86 31.46 27.42
N ALA A 227 -27.17 31.16 28.69
CA ALA A 227 -28.09 31.96 29.51
C ALA A 227 -27.61 33.41 29.75
N ASP A 228 -26.30 33.65 29.63
CA ASP A 228 -25.69 34.97 29.73
C ASP A 228 -25.72 35.76 28.40
N GLY A 229 -26.33 35.19 27.36
CA GLY A 229 -26.52 35.81 26.05
C GLY A 229 -25.38 35.60 25.06
N ARG A 230 -24.26 34.97 25.46
CA ARG A 230 -23.14 34.66 24.55
C ARG A 230 -23.49 33.49 23.63
N VAL A 231 -22.91 33.51 22.42
CA VAL A 231 -23.03 32.41 21.46
C VAL A 231 -21.78 31.55 21.53
N LYS A 232 -21.93 30.30 21.95
CA LYS A 232 -20.87 29.30 21.95
C LYS A 232 -20.92 28.53 20.65
N ALA A 233 -19.80 28.46 19.93
CA ALA A 233 -19.65 27.59 18.77
C ALA A 233 -18.79 26.38 19.14
N THR A 234 -19.22 25.21 18.69
CA THR A 234 -18.57 23.93 18.96
C THR A 234 -18.26 23.23 17.64
N LEU A 235 -16.98 22.93 17.42
CA LEU A 235 -16.50 22.07 16.34
C LEU A 235 -16.46 20.62 16.84
N LYS A 236 -16.92 19.69 16.00
CA LYS A 236 -16.80 18.25 16.23
C LYS A 236 -16.21 17.57 15.01
N ALA A 237 -15.26 16.67 15.25
CA ALA A 237 -14.62 15.87 14.22
C ALA A 237 -14.40 14.44 14.75
N SER A 238 -14.52 13.46 13.86
CA SER A 238 -14.05 12.10 14.13
C SER A 238 -12.64 11.97 13.56
N LEU A 239 -11.66 11.74 14.44
CA LEU A 239 -10.24 11.70 14.12
C LEU A 239 -9.72 10.25 14.02
N PRO A 240 -8.68 9.96 13.22
CA PRO A 240 -8.22 8.60 12.97
C PRO A 240 -7.75 7.83 14.21
N ASN A 241 -7.12 8.53 15.17
CA ASN A 241 -6.66 7.97 16.44
C ASN A 241 -6.45 9.07 17.50
N PRO A 242 -6.26 8.72 18.80
CA PRO A 242 -6.06 9.70 19.86
C PRO A 242 -4.80 10.56 19.78
N GLY A 243 -3.89 10.27 18.85
CA GLY A 243 -2.73 11.12 18.60
C GLY A 243 -3.06 12.36 17.78
N TYR A 244 -4.17 12.35 17.06
CA TYR A 244 -4.68 13.53 16.38
C TYR A 244 -5.37 14.47 17.37
N GLY A 245 -5.24 15.77 17.13
CA GLY A 245 -5.94 16.80 17.90
C GLY A 245 -6.72 17.74 16.99
N LEU A 246 -7.76 18.38 17.55
CA LEU A 246 -8.55 19.41 16.89
C LEU A 246 -8.36 20.73 17.63
N LYS A 247 -7.97 21.79 16.91
CA LYS A 247 -7.65 23.09 17.50
C LYS A 247 -8.34 24.22 16.74
N ILE A 248 -8.95 25.15 17.47
CA ILE A 248 -9.38 26.44 16.91
C ILE A 248 -8.17 27.37 16.88
N ASP A 249 -7.84 27.88 15.70
CA ASP A 249 -6.71 28.78 15.50
C ASP A 249 -7.15 30.25 15.55
N ASP A 250 -8.27 30.59 14.93
CA ASP A 250 -8.79 31.96 14.89
C ASP A 250 -10.30 31.99 14.60
N VAL A 251 -10.94 33.14 14.80
CA VAL A 251 -12.32 33.40 14.36
C VAL A 251 -12.37 34.73 13.59
N LYS A 252 -12.68 34.65 12.31
CA LYS A 252 -12.80 35.82 11.42
C LYS A 252 -14.25 36.23 11.23
N TYR A 253 -14.47 37.54 11.18
CA TYR A 253 -15.80 38.12 10.97
C TYR A 253 -15.80 38.94 9.69
N ASP A 254 -16.75 38.64 8.80
CA ASP A 254 -17.00 39.43 7.60
C ASP A 254 -18.50 39.44 7.28
N GLY A 255 -19.08 40.62 7.06
CA GLY A 255 -20.48 40.77 6.64
C GLY A 255 -21.54 40.08 7.51
N GLY A 256 -21.28 39.83 8.81
CA GLY A 256 -22.20 39.11 9.71
C GLY A 256 -21.98 37.58 9.75
N LYS A 257 -21.06 37.06 8.95
CA LYS A 257 -20.58 35.68 8.99
C LYS A 257 -19.38 35.54 9.93
N ALA A 258 -19.36 34.48 10.72
CA ALA A 258 -18.19 34.07 11.49
C ALA A 258 -17.57 32.81 10.85
N THR A 259 -16.28 32.88 10.53
CA THR A 259 -15.50 31.75 10.01
C THR A 259 -14.54 31.29 11.10
N ILE A 260 -14.77 30.11 11.64
CA ILE A 260 -13.92 29.48 12.64
C ILE A 260 -12.80 28.75 11.90
N GLN A 261 -11.61 29.29 12.01
CA GLN A 261 -10.41 28.69 11.42
C GLN A 261 -9.84 27.66 12.37
N TYR A 262 -9.62 26.44 11.88
CA TYR A 262 -9.17 25.32 12.70
C TYR A 262 -8.05 24.53 12.04
N SER A 263 -7.26 23.84 12.84
CA SER A 263 -6.24 22.90 12.37
C SER A 263 -6.39 21.54 13.05
N ILE A 264 -5.87 20.54 12.36
CA ILE A 264 -5.73 19.18 12.88
C ILE A 264 -4.25 18.98 13.21
N THR A 265 -3.95 18.71 14.48
CA THR A 265 -2.58 18.40 14.90
C THR A 265 -2.30 16.92 14.67
N LYS A 266 -1.17 16.60 14.03
CA LYS A 266 -0.75 15.22 13.78
C LYS A 266 -0.21 14.57 15.08
N PRO A 267 -0.27 13.22 15.19
CA PRO A 267 0.36 12.46 16.27
C PRO A 267 1.86 12.76 16.41
N GLU A 268 2.39 12.66 17.63
CA GLU A 268 3.84 12.79 17.86
C GLU A 268 4.60 11.61 17.26
N ALA A 269 5.66 11.90 16.50
CA ALA A 269 6.48 10.89 15.87
C ALA A 269 7.17 9.99 16.92
N GLY A 270 7.15 8.67 16.70
CA GLY A 270 7.75 7.68 17.61
C GLY A 270 6.87 7.29 18.80
N MET A 271 5.67 7.86 18.93
CA MET A 271 4.69 7.48 19.95
C MET A 271 3.66 6.49 19.38
N MET A 272 3.32 5.46 20.16
CA MET A 272 2.30 4.48 19.76
C MET A 272 0.91 4.93 20.22
N TYR A 273 0.00 5.14 19.26
CA TYR A 273 -1.41 5.47 19.51
C TYR A 273 -2.31 4.28 19.14
N PRO A 274 -3.37 4.01 19.91
CA PRO A 274 -4.33 2.95 19.57
C PRO A 274 -5.07 3.30 18.28
N GLN A 275 -5.26 2.32 17.41
CA GLN A 275 -5.91 2.50 16.10
C GLN A 275 -7.44 2.48 16.24
N VAL A 276 -7.99 3.51 16.89
CA VAL A 276 -9.43 3.68 17.13
C VAL A 276 -9.87 5.09 16.77
N ILE A 277 -10.97 5.21 16.02
CA ILE A 277 -11.57 6.52 15.72
C ILE A 277 -11.90 7.21 17.04
N THR A 278 -11.47 8.47 17.15
CA THR A 278 -11.63 9.29 18.35
C THR A 278 -12.40 10.54 18.02
N ASP A 279 -13.53 10.75 18.69
CA ASP A 279 -14.28 11.99 18.55
C ASP A 279 -13.60 13.12 19.33
N ALA A 280 -13.30 14.22 18.64
CA ALA A 280 -12.74 15.43 19.23
C ALA A 280 -13.76 16.57 19.20
N GLU A 281 -13.79 17.35 20.29
CA GLU A 281 -14.65 18.51 20.44
C GLU A 281 -13.84 19.70 20.95
N VAL A 282 -13.95 20.84 20.27
CA VAL A 282 -13.37 22.12 20.71
C VAL A 282 -14.41 23.23 20.55
N SER A 283 -14.40 24.21 21.44
CA SER A 283 -15.39 25.29 21.41
C SER A 283 -14.77 26.65 21.67
N THR A 284 -15.43 27.68 21.14
CA THR A 284 -15.07 29.09 21.35
C THR A 284 -16.34 29.93 21.49
N TYR A 285 -16.20 31.12 22.05
CA TYR A 285 -17.29 32.09 22.14
C TYR A 285 -17.18 33.09 20.99
N LEU A 286 -18.31 33.30 20.30
CA LEU A 286 -18.39 34.26 19.22
C LEU A 286 -18.71 35.65 19.74
N THR A 287 -18.14 36.65 19.08
CA THR A 287 -18.45 38.06 19.30
C THR A 287 -19.79 38.38 18.62
N GLY A 288 -20.76 38.86 19.40
CA GLY A 288 -22.11 39.20 18.91
C GLY A 288 -22.96 37.97 18.55
N THR A 289 -23.91 38.15 17.62
CA THR A 289 -24.76 37.08 17.10
C THR A 289 -24.62 37.01 15.57
N PRO A 290 -23.65 36.25 15.04
CA PRO A 290 -23.48 36.09 13.59
C PRO A 290 -24.73 35.47 12.95
N SER A 291 -25.04 35.88 11.71
CA SER A 291 -26.14 35.30 10.93
C SER A 291 -25.77 33.95 10.31
N GLU A 292 -24.47 33.68 10.16
CA GLU A 292 -23.92 32.45 9.62
C GLU A 292 -22.62 32.10 10.36
N VAL A 293 -22.40 30.83 10.65
CA VAL A 293 -21.16 30.33 11.26
C VAL A 293 -20.68 29.13 10.46
N VAL A 294 -19.44 29.17 10.00
CA VAL A 294 -18.82 28.08 9.22
C VAL A 294 -17.46 27.72 9.81
N ALA A 295 -16.99 26.52 9.49
CA ALA A 295 -15.65 26.06 9.82
C ALA A 295 -14.77 26.00 8.57
N GLU A 296 -13.52 26.44 8.68
CA GLU A 296 -12.54 26.42 7.59
C GLU A 296 -11.20 25.88 8.10
N GLN A 297 -10.61 24.89 7.42
CA GLN A 297 -9.34 24.32 7.84
C GLN A 297 -8.16 25.21 7.41
N THR A 298 -7.26 25.54 8.34
CA THR A 298 -6.03 26.28 8.09
C THR A 298 -4.82 25.34 8.05
N GLY A 299 -4.35 25.00 6.84
CA GLY A 299 -3.10 24.26 6.63
C GLY A 299 -3.22 22.74 6.69
N GLY A 300 -3.16 22.12 5.51
CA GLY A 300 -3.12 20.68 5.22
C GLY A 300 -3.18 20.55 3.70
N GLU A 301 -2.42 19.64 3.08
CA GLU A 301 -2.46 19.46 1.62
C GLU A 301 -3.91 19.31 1.18
N THR A 302 -4.34 20.23 0.32
CA THR A 302 -5.63 20.16 -0.33
C THR A 302 -5.56 18.96 -1.26
N GLY A 303 -6.11 17.83 -0.82
CA GLY A 303 -6.68 16.84 -1.72
C GLY A 303 -7.75 17.56 -2.53
N ALA A 304 -7.33 18.17 -3.64
CA ALA A 304 -8.20 18.86 -4.56
C ALA A 304 -9.18 17.83 -5.15
N SER A 305 -10.33 17.69 -4.49
CA SER A 305 -11.57 17.33 -5.15
C SER A 305 -11.91 18.49 -6.08
N ASP A 306 -11.28 18.49 -7.26
CA ASP A 306 -11.75 19.25 -8.41
C ASP A 306 -13.11 18.67 -8.80
N ALA A 307 -14.14 19.16 -8.12
CA ALA A 307 -15.51 19.11 -8.59
C ALA A 307 -15.56 19.88 -9.92
N LYS A 308 -15.31 19.16 -11.02
CA LYS A 308 -15.53 19.67 -12.36
C LYS A 308 -17.04 19.76 -12.56
N LEU A 309 -17.58 20.93 -12.23
CA LEU A 309 -18.88 21.41 -12.68
C LEU A 309 -18.94 21.29 -14.21
N LEU A 310 -19.67 20.29 -14.70
CA LEU A 310 -20.17 20.28 -16.06
C LEU A 310 -21.60 20.84 -16.03
N LYS A 311 -21.78 21.94 -16.75
CA LYS A 311 -23.08 22.45 -17.19
C LYS A 311 -23.73 21.46 -18.16
#